data_AF-A0A3D5DZC2-F1
#
_entry.id   AF-A0A3D5DZC2-F1
#
_cell.length_a   1.000
_cell.length_b   1.000
_cell.length_c   1.000
_cell.angle_alpha   90.00
_cell.angle_beta   90.00
_cell.angle_gamma   90.00
#
_symmetry.space_group_name_H-M   'P 1'
#
loop_
_entity.id
_entity.type
_entity.pdbx_description
1 polymer ?
#
loop_
_entity_poly.entity_id
_entity_poly.type
_entity_poly.pdbx_seq_one_letter_code
_entity_poly.pdbx_strand_id
1 'polypeptide(L)'
;MLACQALATCWYATDGHDPADVTSHRARSPWYATKTQPSTADMAARLRRVIIAARFRPSHPDQPTREEIHLIRLAWADLAA
;
A
#
# COMPACT_ATOMS: atom_id res chain seq x y z
N MET A 1 -16.73 -10.29 -2.32
CA MET A 1 -16.59 -9.03 -1.53
C MET A 1 -16.11 -9.27 -0.10
N LEU A 2 -16.60 -10.31 0.60
CA LEU A 2 -16.19 -10.65 1.97
C LEU A 2 -14.68 -10.92 2.12
N ALA A 3 -14.08 -11.67 1.19
CA ALA A 3 -12.65 -12.01 1.23
C ALA A 3 -11.76 -10.75 1.20
N CYS A 4 -12.05 -9.77 0.33
CA CYS A 4 -11.28 -8.52 0.27
C CYS A 4 -11.40 -7.70 1.57
N GLN A 5 -12.58 -7.70 2.19
CA GLN A 5 -12.79 -7.02 3.48
C GLN A 5 -12.05 -7.70 4.62
N ALA A 6 -12.08 -9.04 4.66
CA ALA A 6 -11.32 -9.82 5.64
C ALA A 6 -9.82 -9.58 5.49
N LEU A 7 -9.29 -9.61 4.26
CA LEU A 7 -7.88 -9.31 3.99
C LEU A 7 -7.49 -7.89 4.41
N ALA A 8 -8.31 -6.89 4.08
CA ALA A 8 -8.06 -5.51 4.49
C ALA A 8 -8.07 -5.35 6.02
N THR A 9 -9.01 -6.02 6.70
CA THR A 9 -9.11 -5.99 8.16
C THR A 9 -7.93 -6.68 8.82
N CYS A 10 -7.58 -7.89 8.37
CA CYS A 10 -6.43 -8.64 8.89
C CYS A 10 -5.13 -7.86 8.70
N TRP A 11 -4.87 -7.37 7.48
CA TRP A 11 -3.68 -6.58 7.20
C TRP A 11 -3.64 -5.30 8.05
N TYR A 12 -4.76 -4.61 8.18
CA TYR A 12 -4.82 -3.40 8.98
C TYR A 12 -4.54 -3.69 10.46
N ALA A 13 -5.01 -4.81 11.00
CA ALA A 13 -4.75 -5.21 12.37
C ALA A 13 -3.29 -5.63 12.62
N THR A 14 -2.60 -6.17 11.62
CA THR A 14 -1.22 -6.69 11.78
C THR A 14 -0.12 -5.69 11.43
N ASP A 15 -0.33 -4.86 10.39
CA ASP A 15 0.73 -4.06 9.77
C ASP A 15 0.26 -2.66 9.33
N GLY A 16 -1.01 -2.54 8.93
CA GLY A 16 -1.55 -1.29 8.40
C GLY A 16 -1.95 -0.26 9.46
N HIS A 17 -2.02 -0.62 10.74
CA HIS A 17 -2.46 0.30 11.80
C HIS A 17 -1.40 1.37 12.05
N ASP A 18 -1.75 2.64 11.80
CA ASP A 18 -1.06 3.74 12.45
C ASP A 18 -2.05 4.81 12.96
N PRO A 19 -1.89 5.20 14.24
CA PRO A 19 -2.85 6.07 14.91
C PRO A 19 -2.84 7.50 14.39
N ALA A 20 -1.74 8.00 13.83
CA ALA A 20 -1.64 9.37 13.32
C ALA A 20 -2.49 9.56 12.06
N ASP A 21 -2.57 8.52 11.23
CA ASP A 21 -3.31 8.54 9.95
C ASP A 21 -4.82 8.65 10.17
N VAL A 22 -5.38 7.83 11.07
CA VAL A 22 -6.80 7.88 11.44
C VAL A 22 -7.12 9.18 12.17
N THR A 23 -6.24 9.65 13.04
CA THR A 23 -6.44 10.91 13.79
C THR A 23 -6.46 12.11 12.85
N SER A 24 -5.54 12.17 11.89
CA SER A 24 -5.49 13.22 10.87
C SER A 24 -6.70 13.20 9.93
N HIS A 25 -7.24 12.01 9.64
CA HIS A 25 -8.48 11.88 8.89
C HIS A 25 -9.70 12.38 9.69
N ARG A 26 -9.79 12.03 10.98
CA ARG A 26 -10.86 12.47 11.89
C ARG A 26 -10.84 13.97 12.14
N ALA A 27 -9.66 14.56 12.31
CA ALA A 27 -9.51 16.01 12.45
C ALA A 27 -10.11 16.78 11.26
N ARG A 28 -10.09 16.18 10.06
CA ARG A 28 -10.70 16.74 8.84
C ARG A 28 -12.17 16.38 8.65
N SER A 29 -12.72 15.49 9.48
CA SER A 29 -14.10 15.02 9.43
C SER A 29 -14.79 15.22 10.80
N PRO A 30 -14.98 16.47 11.24
CA PRO A 30 -15.48 16.79 12.59
C PRO A 30 -16.90 16.25 12.86
N TRP A 31 -17.65 15.92 11.81
CA TRP A 31 -18.99 15.33 11.92
C TRP A 31 -18.98 13.84 12.35
N TYR A 32 -17.82 13.19 12.47
CA TYR A 32 -17.68 11.80 12.91
C TYR A 32 -16.87 11.66 14.22
N ALA A 33 -17.17 12.49 15.22
CA ALA A 33 -16.45 12.52 16.50
C ALA A 33 -16.64 11.27 17.39
N THR A 34 -17.77 10.57 17.27
CA THR A 34 -18.11 9.42 18.14
C THR A 34 -17.50 8.10 17.69
N LYS A 35 -16.90 8.05 16.49
CA LYS A 35 -16.39 6.80 15.92
C LYS A 35 -15.01 6.45 16.50
N THR A 36 -14.96 5.46 17.38
CA THR A 36 -13.73 5.02 18.05
C THR A 36 -12.90 4.06 17.21
N GLN A 37 -13.55 3.24 16.36
CA GLN A 37 -12.88 2.23 15.53
C GLN A 37 -12.66 2.69 14.07
N PRO A 38 -11.58 2.24 13.43
CA PRO A 38 -11.33 2.49 12.00
C PRO A 38 -12.44 1.85 11.14
N SER A 39 -12.85 2.54 10.09
CA SER A 39 -13.77 2.00 9.09
C SER A 39 -13.04 1.24 7.99
N THR A 40 -13.77 0.41 7.25
CA THR A 40 -13.27 -0.15 5.98
C THR A 40 -12.68 0.91 5.05
N ALA A 41 -13.27 2.11 4.97
CA ALA A 41 -12.77 3.18 4.12
C ALA A 41 -11.42 3.70 4.61
N ASP A 42 -11.21 3.80 5.93
CA ASP A 42 -9.91 4.17 6.51
C ASP A 42 -8.84 3.11 6.18
N MET A 43 -9.19 1.82 6.32
CA MET A 43 -8.30 0.71 5.99
C MET A 43 -7.92 0.72 4.50
N ALA A 44 -8.89 0.92 3.61
CA ALA A 44 -8.68 0.99 2.17
C ALA A 44 -7.83 2.22 1.77
N ALA A 45 -8.06 3.38 2.39
CA ALA A 45 -7.28 4.58 2.16
C ALA A 45 -5.80 4.38 2.55
N ARG A 46 -5.56 3.71 3.68
CA ARG A 46 -4.21 3.37 4.15
C ARG A 46 -3.53 2.36 3.22
N LEU A 47 -4.23 1.28 2.83
CA LEU A 47 -3.71 0.31 1.88
C LEU A 47 -3.31 0.96 0.55
N ARG A 48 -4.15 1.88 0.04
CA ARG A 48 -3.84 2.64 -1.18
C ARG A 48 -2.55 3.46 -1.03
N ARG A 49 -2.37 4.16 0.09
CA ARG A 49 -1.13 4.93 0.36
C ARG A 49 0.10 4.02 0.34
N VAL A 50 0.03 2.86 0.99
CA VAL A 50 1.13 1.89 1.04
C VAL A 50 1.45 1.35 -0.35
N ILE A 51 0.44 0.97 -1.15
CA ILE A 51 0.64 0.51 -2.53
C ILE A 51 1.30 1.60 -3.39
N ILE A 52 0.84 2.85 -3.28
CA ILE A 52 1.43 3.98 -4.02
C ILE A 52 2.89 4.18 -3.58
N ALA A 53 3.15 4.25 -2.27
CA ALA A 53 4.50 4.42 -1.75
C ALA A 53 5.44 3.29 -2.21
N ALA A 54 4.98 2.04 -2.23
CA ALA A 54 5.74 0.90 -2.71
C ALA A 54 6.02 0.98 -4.23
N ARG A 55 5.06 1.45 -5.03
CA ARG A 55 5.22 1.59 -6.50
C ARG A 55 6.11 2.75 -6.90
N PHE A 56 6.09 3.83 -6.13
CA PHE A 56 6.80 5.07 -6.42
C PHE A 56 7.93 5.32 -5.42
N ARG A 57 8.52 4.26 -4.85
CA ARG A 57 9.71 4.41 -4.01
C ARG A 57 10.77 5.18 -4.81
N PRO A 58 11.45 6.16 -4.19
CA PRO A 58 12.53 6.88 -4.85
C PRO A 58 13.54 5.88 -5.41
N SER A 59 13.94 6.08 -6.67
CA SER A 59 14.99 5.28 -7.30
C SER A 59 16.24 5.35 -6.43
N HIS A 60 16.67 4.21 -5.88
CA HIS A 60 18.00 4.15 -5.25
C HIS A 60 19.04 4.26 -6.39
N PRO A 61 20.17 4.96 -6.22
CA PRO A 61 21.22 4.98 -7.23
C PRO A 61 21.71 3.57 -7.62
N ASP A 62 21.58 2.60 -6.70
CA ASP A 62 21.93 1.18 -6.94
C ASP A 62 20.77 0.35 -7.53
N GLN A 63 19.60 0.95 -7.79
CA GLN A 63 18.46 0.22 -8.30
C GLN A 63 18.51 0.17 -9.84
N PRO A 64 18.51 -1.03 -10.45
CA PRO A 64 18.56 -1.15 -11.89
C PRO A 64 17.31 -0.48 -12.51
N THR A 65 17.57 0.30 -13.55
CA THR A 65 16.54 0.96 -14.35
C THR A 65 15.59 -0.07 -14.95
N ARG A 66 14.39 0.37 -15.31
CA ARG A 66 13.41 -0.51 -15.96
C ARG A 66 13.96 -1.13 -17.25
N GLU A 67 14.82 -0.40 -17.96
CA GLU A 67 15.48 -0.86 -19.18
C GLU A 67 16.49 -1.98 -18.89
N GLU A 68 17.34 -1.83 -17.87
CA GLU A 68 18.29 -2.86 -17.44
C GLU A 68 17.57 -4.13 -16.97
N ILE A 69 16.47 -3.99 -16.22
CA ILE A 69 15.62 -5.12 -15.83
C ILE A 69 15.04 -5.83 -17.06
N HIS A 70 14.60 -5.07 -18.07
CA HIS A 70 14.04 -5.65 -19.29
C HIS A 70 15.11 -6.41 -20.09
N LEU A 71 16.30 -5.83 -20.24
CA LEU A 71 17.44 -6.47 -20.92
C LEU A 71 17.85 -7.78 -20.25
N ILE A 72 17.98 -7.81 -18.92
CA ILE A 72 18.30 -9.04 -18.17
C ILE A 72 17.22 -10.10 -18.39
N ARG A 73 15.94 -9.69 -18.40
CA ARG A 73 14.83 -10.61 -18.61
C ARG A 73 14.84 -11.23 -20.01
N LEU A 74 15.18 -10.45 -21.05
CA LEU A 74 15.34 -10.95 -22.41
C LEU A 74 16.53 -11.91 -22.51
N ALA A 75 17.68 -11.54 -21.94
CA ALA A 75 18.87 -12.38 -21.94
C ALA A 75 18.63 -13.76 -21.28
N TRP A 76 17.82 -13.82 -20.23
CA TRP A 76 17.42 -15.09 -19.60
C TRP A 76 16.44 -15.90 -20.45
N ALA A 77 15.54 -15.24 -21.19
CA ALA A 77 14.62 -15.93 -22.09
C ALA A 77 15.36 -16.55 -23.28
N ASP A 78 16.36 -15.86 -23.83
CA ASP A 78 17.18 -16.37 -24.92
C ASP A 78 18.05 -17.56 -24.51
N LEU A 79 18.56 -17.59 -23.27
CA LEU A 79 19.33 -18.72 -22.74
C LEU A 79 18.46 -19.96 -22.46
N ALA A 80 17.16 -19.78 -22.28
CA ALA A 80 16.20 -20.85 -22.00
C ALA A 80 15.56 -21.46 -23.26
N ALA A 81 15.87 -20.94 -24.45
CA ALA A 81 15.43 -21.41 -25.76
C ALA A 81 16.43 -22.39 -26.39
#